data_AF-A0A843GKA0-F1
#
_entry.id   AF-A0A843GKA0-F1
#
_cell.length_a   1.000
_cell.length_b   1.000
_cell.length_c   1.000
_cell.angle_alpha   90.00
_cell.angle_beta   90.00
_cell.angle_gamma   90.00
#
_symmetry.space_group_name_H-M   'P 1'
#
loop_
_entity.id
_entity.type
_entity.pdbx_description
1 polymer ?
#
loop_
_entity_poly.entity_id
_entity_poly.type
_entity_poly.pdbx_seq_one_letter_code
_entity_poly.pdbx_strand_id
1 'polypeptide(L)' 'MASKKYTEEQLKQAVKDSKSYAEVCRKIGISPKGGNLNTVKKKIEDLNLDKSHFTGAR' A
#
# COMPACT_ATOMS: atom_id res chain seq x y z
N MET A 1 -12.05 -17.03 -10.67
CA MET A 1 -12.16 -15.64 -10.19
C MET A 1 -10.84 -15.25 -9.57
N ALA A 2 -10.20 -14.21 -10.12
CA ALA A 2 -8.83 -13.86 -9.76
C ALA A 2 -8.70 -13.58 -8.26
N SER A 3 -7.75 -14.25 -7.63
CA SER A 3 -7.38 -14.17 -6.21
C SER A 3 -6.87 -12.77 -5.86
N LYS A 4 -7.76 -11.78 -5.88
CA LYS A 4 -7.42 -10.39 -5.53
C LYS A 4 -7.24 -10.38 -4.02
N LYS A 5 -5.98 -10.48 -3.57
CA LYS A 5 -5.61 -10.52 -2.14
C LYS A 5 -6.11 -9.31 -1.34
N TYR A 6 -6.47 -8.21 -2.01
CA TYR A 6 -7.01 -6.99 -1.42
C TYR A 6 -7.81 -6.19 -2.44
N THR A 7 -8.88 -5.52 -2.03
CA THR A 7 -9.64 -4.58 -2.88
C THR A 7 -8.98 -3.21 -2.92
N GLU A 8 -9.38 -2.37 -3.89
CA GLU A 8 -8.92 -0.98 -3.98
C GLU A 8 -9.34 -0.15 -2.76
N GLU A 9 -10.53 -0.42 -2.20
CA GLU A 9 -10.96 0.17 -0.93
C GLU A 9 -10.06 -0.25 0.24
N GLN A 10 -9.69 -1.53 0.33
CA GLN A 10 -8.75 -1.97 1.36
C GLN A 10 -7.39 -1.31 1.20
N LEU A 11 -6.90 -1.13 -0.04
CA LEU A 11 -5.67 -0.38 -0.29
C LEU A 11 -5.82 1.08 0.16
N LYS A 12 -6.93 1.75 -0.18
CA LYS A 12 -7.22 3.13 0.25
C LYS A 12 -7.26 3.27 1.76
N GLN A 13 -7.98 2.37 2.45
CA GLN A 13 -8.10 2.38 3.89
C GLN A 13 -6.75 2.11 4.55
N ALA A 14 -5.98 1.16 4.01
CA ALA A 14 -4.64 0.86 4.47
C ALA A 14 -3.71 2.06 4.28
N VAL A 15 -3.75 2.74 3.14
CA VAL A 15 -2.97 3.95 2.86
C VAL A 15 -3.34 5.10 3.78
N LYS A 16 -4.63 5.35 4.04
CA LYS A 16 -5.08 6.40 4.96
C LYS A 16 -4.63 6.16 6.41
N ASP A 17 -4.67 4.91 6.85
CA ASP A 17 -4.33 4.55 8.23
C ASP A 17 -2.82 4.33 8.43
N SER A 18 -2.09 4.07 7.35
CA SER A 18 -0.64 3.85 7.37
C SER A 18 0.12 5.14 7.07
N LYS A 19 1.33 5.25 7.63
CA LYS A 19 2.26 6.35 7.35
C LYS A 19 3.47 5.87 6.56
N SER A 20 3.46 4.64 6.07
CA SER A 20 4.55 4.03 5.33
C SER A 20 4.07 2.91 4.41
N TYR A 21 4.72 2.73 3.26
CA TYR A 21 4.43 1.62 2.35
C TYR A 21 4.53 0.24 3.04
N ALA A 22 5.41 0.11 4.02
CA ALA A 22 5.57 -1.12 4.78
C ALA A 22 4.35 -1.45 5.66
N GLU A 23 3.75 -0.44 6.29
CA GLU A 23 2.51 -0.59 7.06
C GLU A 23 1.32 -0.91 6.15
N VAL A 24 1.24 -0.25 4.98
CA VAL A 24 0.21 -0.55 3.96
C VAL A 24 0.28 -2.03 3.58
N CYS A 25 1.48 -2.50 3.22
CA CYS A 25 1.73 -3.91 2.93
C CYS A 25 1.25 -4.81 4.07
N ARG A 26 1.65 -4.54 5.32
CA ARG A 26 1.23 -5.35 6.48
C ARG A 26 -0.28 -5.38 6.65
N LYS A 27 -0.97 -4.25 6.46
CA LYS A 27 -2.43 -4.15 6.57
C LYS A 27 -3.19 -4.93 5.51
N ILE A 28 -2.69 -4.93 4.28
CA ILE A 28 -3.28 -5.72 3.19
C ILE A 28 -2.80 -7.18 3.18
N GLY A 29 -2.10 -7.63 4.24
CA GLY A 29 -1.64 -9.01 4.38
C GLY A 29 -0.42 -9.37 3.51
N ILE A 30 0.33 -8.36 3.08
CA ILE A 30 1.54 -8.52 2.26
C ILE A 30 2.78 -8.26 3.09
N SER A 31 3.81 -9.09 2.93
CA SER A 31 5.10 -8.82 3.54
C SER A 31 5.76 -7.58 2.90
N PRO A 32 6.17 -6.58 3.69
CA PRO A 32 6.88 -5.39 3.21
C PRO A 32 8.36 -5.71 2.94
N LYS A 33 8.63 -6.71 2.08
CA LYS A 33 9.98 -7.17 1.75
C LYS A 33 10.15 -7.22 0.23
N GLY A 34 11.32 -6.79 -0.24
CA GLY A 34 11.69 -6.86 -1.65
C GLY A 34 10.76 -6.08 -2.59
N GLY A 35 10.41 -6.70 -3.72
CA GLY A 35 9.64 -6.08 -4.80
C GLY A 35 8.21 -5.67 -4.43
N ASN A 36 7.63 -6.20 -3.34
CA ASN A 36 6.26 -5.91 -2.95
C ASN A 36 6.04 -4.43 -2.62
N LEU A 37 7.03 -3.76 -2.01
CA LEU A 37 6.96 -2.33 -1.73
C LEU A 37 6.87 -1.52 -3.02
N ASN A 38 7.66 -1.90 -4.04
CA ASN A 38 7.62 -1.27 -5.36
C ASN A 38 6.27 -1.52 -6.06
N THR A 39 5.73 -2.74 -5.96
CA THR A 39 4.39 -3.05 -6.50
C THR A 39 3.32 -2.20 -5.83
N VAL A 40 3.32 -2.10 -4.51
CA VAL A 40 2.37 -1.28 -3.76
C VAL A 40 2.56 0.21 -4.08
N LYS A 41 3.80 0.69 -4.16
CA LYS A 41 4.10 2.07 -4.56
C LYS A 41 3.53 2.39 -5.95
N LYS A 42 3.80 1.56 -6.96
CA LYS A 42 3.20 1.69 -8.28
C LYS A 42 1.68 1.67 -8.24
N LYS A 43 1.08 0.80 -7.41
CA LYS A 43 -0.38 0.70 -7.29
C LYS A 43 -1.00 1.95 -6.65
N ILE A 44 -0.36 2.51 -5.64
CA ILE A 44 -0.75 3.76 -4.98
C ILE A 44 -0.66 4.93 -5.97
N GLU A 45 0.37 4.96 -6.81
CA GLU A 45 0.55 5.97 -7.87
C GLU A 45 -0.49 5.84 -8.98
N ASP A 46 -0.73 4.62 -9.46
CA ASP A 46 -1.76 4.29 -10.46
C ASP A 46 -3.16 4.72 -9.99
N LEU A 47 -3.45 4.51 -8.70
CA LEU A 47 -4.72 4.88 -8.07
C LEU A 47 -4.78 6.33 -7.57
N ASN A 48 -3.74 7.14 -7.79
CA ASN A 48 -3.62 8.52 -7.32
C ASN A 48 -4.02 8.69 -5.84
N LEU A 49 -3.51 7.81 -4.98
CA LEU A 49 -3.80 7.86 -3.55
C LEU A 49 -2.94 8.89 -2.84
N ASP A 50 -3.56 9.61 -1.92
CA ASP A 50 -2.86 10.57 -1.08
C ASP A 50 -1.86 9.84 -0.18
N LYS A 51 -0.58 10.13 -0.41
CA LYS A 51 0.57 9.56 0.31
C LYS A 51 1.42 10.64 0.95
N SER A 52 0.90 11.88 1.00
CA SER A 52 1.60 13.06 1.52
C SER A 52 1.89 12.95 3.02
N HIS A 53 1.05 12.19 3.75
CA HIS A 53 1.23 11.88 5.16
C HIS A 53 2.21 10.72 5.44
N PHE A 54 2.86 10.17 4.40
CA PHE A 54 3.84 9.10 4.62
C PHE A 54 5.13 9.67 5.20
N THR A 55 5.45 9.27 6.44
CA THR A 55 6.61 9.75 7.20
C THR A 55 7.86 8.89 7.02
N GLY A 56 7.77 7.78 6.28
CA GLY A 56 8.88 6.82 6.07
C GLY A 56 9.95 7.26 5.07
N ALA A 57 10.01 8.54 4.70
CA ALA A 57 11.08 9.14 3.91
C ALA A 57 12.05 9.88 4.83
N ARG A 58 12.82 9.14 5.62
CA ARG A 58 14.04 9.63 6.26
C ARG A 58 15.12 8.59 6.13
#